data_AF-A0A536V217-F1
#
_entry.id   AF-A0A536V217-F1
#
_cell.length_a   1.000
_cell.length_b   1.000
_cell.length_c   1.000
_cell.angle_alpha   90.00
_cell.angle_beta   90.00
_cell.angle_gamma   90.00
#
_symmetry.space_group_name_H-M   'P 1'
#
loop_
_entity.id
_entity.type
_entity.pdbx_description
1 polymer ?
#
loop_
_entity_poly.entity_id
_entity_poly.type
_entity_poly.pdbx_seq_one_letter_code
_entity_poly.pdbx_strand_id
1 'polypeptide(L)' 'VHNAIDARFEFRDGLVIRHVDRFDFWRWSRQALGAPGWLLGWTSLLRGKVRAQAAKGLAAFNRASAAG' A
#
# COMPACT_ATOMS: atom_id res chain seq x y z
N VAL A 1 16.66 7.46 -6.19
CA VAL A 1 15.21 7.17 -6.34
C VAL A 1 14.45 8.44 -6.01
N HIS A 2 13.58 8.93 -6.90
CA HIS A 2 12.68 10.05 -6.59
C HIS A 2 11.29 9.47 -6.36
N ASN A 3 10.90 9.33 -5.09
CA ASN A 3 9.61 8.79 -4.70
C ASN A 3 8.64 9.97 -4.58
N ALA A 4 7.75 10.11 -5.55
CA ALA A 4 6.70 11.12 -5.53
C ALA A 4 5.44 10.46 -4.95
N ILE A 5 5.26 10.59 -3.64
CA ILE A 5 4.10 10.07 -2.91
C ILE A 5 3.41 11.27 -2.26
N ASP A 6 2.16 11.50 -2.62
CA ASP A 6 1.31 12.51 -2.00
C ASP A 6 0.47 11.85 -0.90
N ALA A 7 0.78 12.17 0.35
CA ALA A 7 0.07 11.64 1.51
C ALA A 7 -0.96 12.65 2.04
N ARG A 8 -2.15 12.15 2.39
CA ARG A 8 -3.19 12.93 3.10
C ARG A 8 -3.51 12.27 4.43
N PHE A 9 -3.46 13.06 5.49
CA PHE A 9 -3.71 12.60 6.85
C PHE A 9 -4.93 13.30 7.43
N GLU A 10 -5.72 12.57 8.20
CA GLU A 10 -6.74 13.11 9.09
C GLU A 10 -6.38 12.74 10.52
N PHE A 11 -6.43 13.74 11.38
CA PHE A 11 -6.10 13.61 12.79
C PHE A 11 -7.34 13.88 13.65
N ARG A 12 -7.48 13.14 14.75
CA ARG A 12 -8.47 13.37 15.80
C ARG A 12 -7.83 13.07 17.15
N ASP A 13 -7.97 13.99 18.10
CA ASP A 13 -7.39 13.87 19.45
C ASP A 13 -5.89 13.55 19.46
N GLY A 14 -5.14 14.13 18.50
CA GLY A 14 -3.70 13.89 18.33
C GLY A 14 -3.35 12.55 17.65
N LEU A 15 -4.33 11.71 17.32
CA LEU A 15 -4.14 10.42 16.64
C LEU A 15 -4.43 10.52 15.14
N VAL A 16 -3.68 9.77 14.33
CA VAL A 16 -3.98 9.60 12.90
C VAL A 16 -5.17 8.64 12.77
N ILE A 17 -6.30 9.14 12.28
CA ILE A 17 -7.51 8.33 12.03
C ILE A 17 -7.65 7.92 10.56
N ARG A 18 -7.00 8.63 9.63
CA ARG A 18 -6.99 8.27 8.22
C ARG A 18 -5.67 8.67 7.58
N HIS A 19 -5.13 7.79 6.75
CA HIS A 19 -3.96 8.05 5.92
C HIS A 19 -4.23 7.52 4.51
N VAL A 20 -4.12 8.41 3.50
CA VAL A 20 -4.34 8.07 2.09
C VAL A 20 -3.13 8.51 1.27
N ASP A 21 -2.44 7.54 0.69
CA ASP A 21 -1.33 7.75 -0.23
C ASP A 21 -1.81 7.76 -1.69
N ARG A 22 -1.33 8.73 -2.48
CA ARG A 22 -1.50 8.80 -3.93
C ARG A 22 -0.14 8.78 -4.61
N PHE A 23 0.05 7.85 -5.53
CA PHE A 23 1.29 7.70 -6.28
C PHE A 23 1.06 6.94 -7.58
N ASP A 24 2.00 7.07 -8.52
CA ASP A 24 2.04 6.23 -9.71
C ASP A 24 2.48 4.80 -9.34
N PHE A 25 1.58 3.83 -9.53
CA PHE A 25 1.83 2.45 -9.12
C PHE A 25 3.01 1.81 -9.84
N TRP A 26 3.24 2.11 -11.12
CA TRP A 26 4.32 1.48 -11.89
C TRP A 26 5.70 2.00 -11.45
N ARG A 27 5.81 3.31 -11.25
CA ARG A 27 7.02 3.93 -10.69
C ARG A 27 7.29 3.42 -9.29
N TRP A 28 6.25 3.34 -8.45
CA TRP A 28 6.35 2.77 -7.11
C TRP A 28 6.75 1.30 -7.14
N SER A 29 6.12 0.47 -7.99
CA SER A 29 6.38 -0.97 -8.00
C SER A 29 7.82 -1.29 -8.39
N ARG A 30 8.39 -0.52 -9.33
CA ARG A 30 9.81 -0.63 -9.72
C ARG A 30 10.76 -0.39 -8.55
N GLN A 31 10.39 0.52 -7.65
CA GLN A 31 11.21 0.89 -6.50
C GLN A 31 10.98 -0.07 -5.32
N ALA A 32 9.73 -0.44 -5.05
CA ALA A 32 9.35 -1.25 -3.89
C ALA A 32 9.58 -2.75 -4.07
N LEU A 33 9.42 -3.27 -5.31
CA LEU A 33 9.44 -4.71 -5.60
C LEU A 33 10.68 -5.15 -6.41
N GLY A 34 11.54 -4.22 -6.85
CA GLY A 34 12.73 -4.53 -7.64
C GLY A 34 12.41 -5.16 -8.99
N ALA A 35 13.05 -6.29 -9.32
CA ALA A 35 12.93 -6.95 -10.62
C ALA A 35 11.47 -7.30 -11.00
N PRO A 36 10.64 -7.90 -10.13
CA PRO A 36 9.20 -8.05 -10.37
C PRO A 36 8.47 -6.75 -10.73
N GLY A 37 8.81 -5.65 -10.05
CA GLY A 37 8.22 -4.34 -10.31
C GLY A 37 8.62 -3.73 -11.65
N TRP A 38 9.84 -4.01 -12.10
CA TRP A 38 10.34 -3.66 -13.43
C TRP A 38 9.66 -4.46 -14.54
N LEU A 39 9.58 -5.78 -14.39
CA LEU A 39 9.05 -6.66 -15.42
C LEU A 39 7.52 -6.62 -15.52
N LEU A 40 6.83 -6.52 -14.38
CA LEU A 40 5.39 -6.73 -14.30
C LEU A 40 4.59 -5.53 -13.76
N GLY A 41 5.25 -4.45 -13.36
CA GLY A 41 4.59 -3.29 -12.73
C GLY A 41 3.58 -2.55 -13.61
N TRP A 42 3.69 -2.71 -14.94
CA TRP A 42 2.76 -2.17 -15.92
C TRP A 42 1.50 -3.04 -16.09
N THR A 43 1.49 -4.27 -15.56
CA THR A 43 0.37 -5.21 -15.68
C THR A 43 -0.66 -5.04 -14.56
N SER A 44 -1.92 -5.40 -14.84
CA SER A 44 -2.98 -5.48 -13.82
C SER A 44 -2.77 -6.64 -12.83
N LEU A 45 -2.02 -7.68 -13.22
CA LEU A 45 -1.73 -8.86 -12.41
C LEU A 45 -0.94 -8.50 -11.15
N LEU A 46 0.14 -7.72 -11.29
CA LEU A 46 0.96 -7.33 -10.13
C LEU A 46 0.17 -6.44 -9.17
N ARG A 47 -0.63 -5.51 -9.71
CA ARG A 47 -1.54 -4.66 -8.93
C ARG A 47 -2.56 -5.49 -8.15
N GLY A 48 -3.17 -6.48 -8.79
CA GLY A 48 -4.10 -7.40 -8.15
C GLY A 48 -3.45 -8.19 -7.01
N LYS A 49 -2.25 -8.72 -7.23
CA LYS A 49 -1.49 -9.46 -6.22
C LYS A 49 -1.15 -8.61 -4.99
N VAL A 50 -0.66 -7.38 -5.21
CA VAL A 50 -0.37 -6.43 -4.12
C VAL A 50 -1.63 -6.12 -3.32
N ARG A 51 -2.77 -5.87 -4.00
CA ARG A 51 -4.07 -5.63 -3.34
C ARG A 51 -4.52 -6.81 -2.49
N ALA A 52 -4.43 -8.03 -3.02
CA ALA A 52 -4.84 -9.24 -2.30
C ALA A 52 -3.97 -9.47 -1.06
N GLN A 53 -2.66 -9.26 -1.15
CA GLN A 53 -1.75 -9.38 -0.02
C GLN A 53 -2.03 -8.33 1.06
N ALA A 54 -2.27 -7.08 0.67
CA ALA A 54 -2.65 -6.02 1.60
C ALA A 54 -3.97 -6.34 2.33
N ALA A 55 -5.00 -6.80 1.59
CA ALA A 55 -6.28 -7.20 2.16
C ALA A 55 -6.13 -8.35 3.17
N LYS A 56 -5.27 -9.34 2.88
CA LYS A 56 -4.97 -10.44 3.79
C LYS A 56 -4.33 -9.94 5.09
N GLY A 57 -3.36 -9.02 5.00
CA GLY A 57 -2.71 -8.41 6.17
C GLY A 57 -3.71 -7.64 7.03
N LEU A 58 -4.57 -6.82 6.40
CA LEU A 58 -5.62 -6.07 7.09
C LEU A 58 -6.60 -7.01 7.80
N ALA A 59 -7.05 -8.08 7.14
CA ALA A 59 -7.93 -9.07 7.76
C ALA A 59 -7.27 -9.77 8.95
N ALA A 60 -5.97 -10.05 8.89
CA ALA A 60 -5.23 -10.63 10.01
C ALA A 60 -5.15 -9.66 11.20
N PHE A 61 -4.82 -8.39 10.95
CA PHE A 61 -4.79 -7.34 11.97
C PHE A 61 -6.15 -7.18 12.65
N ASN A 62 -7.23 -7.02 11.88
CA ASN A 62 -8.58 -6.83 12.42
C ASN A 62 -9.01 -8.01 13.32
N ARG A 63 -8.62 -9.25 12.97
CA ARG A 63 -8.90 -10.42 13.82
C ARG A 63 -8.10 -10.39 15.12
N ALA A 64 -6.82 -10.00 15.07
CA ALA A 64 -5.99 -9.90 16.26
C ALA A 64 -6.50 -8.80 17.21
N SER A 65 -6.90 -7.65 16.67
CA SER A 65 -7.44 -6.54 17.45
C SER A 65 -8.81 -6.81 18.08
N ALA A 66 -9.59 -7.75 17.52
CA ALA A 66 -10.90 -8.12 18.08
C ALA A 66 -10.80 -9.21 19.18
N ALA A 67 -9.63 -9.84 19.33
CA ALA A 67 -9.40 -10.93 20.28
C ALA A 67 -8.77 -10.47 21.61
N GLY A 68 -8.44 -9.18 21.75
CA GLY A 68 -7.96 -8.55 22.98
C GLY A 68 -8.92 -7.47 23.46
#